data_AF-A0A2W4PIG7-F1
#
_entry.id   AF-A0A2W4PIG7-F1
#
_cell.length_a   1.000
_cell.length_b   1.000
_cell.length_c   1.000
_cell.angle_alpha   90.00
_cell.angle_beta   90.00
_cell.angle_gamma   90.00
#
_symmetry.space_group_name_H-M   'P 1'
#
loop_
_entity.id
_entity.type
_entity.pdbx_description
1 polymer ?
#
loop_
_entity_poly.entity_id
_entity_poly.type
_entity_poly.pdbx_seq_one_letter_code
_entity_poly.pdbx_strand_id
1 'polypeptide(L)'
;MKVVLFCGGLGMRLREYSDQVPKPMVPLGDRPILWHVMKYYAHYGHKEFILALGYRGQAIKEFFLNYQEEVLNDFRIRGGERELYASDIHDWDITFADTGLHSRQGERLRRVRKYLGDDDIFLANYADGLADLDLPKFIENFEKSDAVASLMAVRSWHSYHRLDLDGDRLVGMEPICDSDVWFNG
;
A
#
# COMPACT_ATOMS: atom_id res chain seq x y z
N MET A 1 -15.26 -3.90 -4.76
CA MET A 1 -14.20 -2.98 -5.21
C MET A 1 -12.86 -3.63 -4.98
N LYS A 2 -12.12 -3.82 -6.07
CA LYS A 2 -10.74 -4.31 -6.05
C LYS A 2 -9.76 -3.24 -5.58
N VAL A 3 -8.64 -3.68 -5.02
CA VAL A 3 -7.56 -2.83 -4.50
C VAL A 3 -6.27 -3.08 -5.28
N VAL A 4 -5.78 -2.08 -5.99
CA VAL A 4 -4.49 -2.11 -6.70
C VAL A 4 -3.38 -1.59 -5.78
N LEU A 5 -2.36 -2.41 -5.52
CA LEU A 5 -1.22 -2.04 -4.68
C LEU A 5 0.07 -1.98 -5.50
N PHE A 6 0.72 -0.81 -5.51
CA PHE A 6 1.96 -0.59 -6.26
C PHE A 6 3.17 -1.18 -5.54
N CYS A 7 3.61 -2.35 -6.00
CA CYS A 7 4.66 -3.16 -5.36
C CYS A 7 6.00 -3.17 -6.12
N GLY A 8 6.11 -2.48 -7.25
CA GLY A 8 7.23 -2.64 -8.19
C GLY A 8 8.34 -1.59 -8.16
N GLY A 9 8.35 -0.66 -7.21
CA GLY A 9 9.34 0.42 -7.15
C GLY A 9 10.76 -0.04 -6.76
N LEU A 10 11.79 0.64 -7.28
CA LEU A 10 13.21 0.30 -7.05
C LEU A 10 13.73 0.57 -5.62
N GLY A 11 12.93 1.14 -4.71
CA GLY A 11 13.33 1.33 -3.31
C GLY A 11 14.52 2.27 -3.07
N MET A 12 14.86 3.15 -4.02
CA MET A 12 16.13 3.91 -4.04
C MET A 12 16.39 4.87 -2.87
N ARG A 13 15.43 5.10 -1.96
CA ARG A 13 15.57 5.99 -0.79
C ARG A 13 16.07 5.29 0.48
N LEU A 14 16.27 3.97 0.47
CA LEU A 14 16.66 3.14 1.63
C LEU A 14 17.96 2.35 1.36
N ARG A 15 18.89 2.93 0.59
CA ARG A 15 20.12 2.26 0.10
C ARG A 15 21.08 1.78 1.19
N GLU A 16 20.96 2.25 2.44
CA GLU A 16 21.92 1.90 3.50
C GLU A 16 21.52 0.70 4.37
N TYR A 17 20.30 0.15 4.20
CA TYR A 17 19.84 -1.04 4.95
C TYR A 17 18.96 -2.02 4.13
N SER A 18 18.36 -1.58 3.01
CA SER A 18 17.28 -2.31 2.30
C SER A 18 17.69 -3.00 1.00
N ASP A 19 18.98 -3.08 0.71
CA ASP A 19 19.45 -3.59 -0.57
C ASP A 19 19.11 -5.07 -0.79
N GLN A 20 18.41 -5.77 0.10
CA GLN A 20 17.89 -7.13 -0.14
C GLN A 20 16.35 -7.27 -0.06
N VAL A 21 15.64 -6.43 0.69
CA VAL A 21 14.19 -6.57 0.93
C VAL A 21 13.41 -5.46 0.23
N PRO A 22 12.47 -5.76 -0.69
CA PRO A 22 11.65 -4.71 -1.30
C PRO A 22 10.81 -4.00 -0.24
N LYS A 23 10.60 -2.69 -0.39
CA LYS A 23 9.88 -1.86 0.61
C LYS A 23 8.56 -2.45 1.12
N PRO A 24 7.66 -3.00 0.28
CA PRO A 24 6.41 -3.61 0.76
C PRO A 24 6.64 -4.80 1.71
N MET A 25 7.83 -5.41 1.69
CA MET A 25 8.22 -6.56 2.50
C MET A 25 9.02 -6.17 3.75
N VAL A 26 9.20 -4.88 4.04
CA VAL A 26 9.81 -4.45 5.30
C VAL A 26 8.93 -4.93 6.46
N PRO A 27 9.50 -5.65 7.45
CA PRO A 27 8.73 -6.19 8.56
C PRO A 27 8.24 -5.08 9.51
N LEU A 28 6.99 -5.21 9.95
CA LEU A 28 6.38 -4.44 11.03
C LEU A 28 5.78 -5.45 12.03
N GLY A 29 6.53 -5.73 13.09
CA GLY A 29 6.31 -6.94 13.90
C GLY A 29 6.61 -8.19 13.07
N ASP A 30 5.75 -9.20 13.17
CA ASP A 30 5.94 -10.50 12.51
C ASP A 30 5.47 -10.53 11.05
N ARG A 31 4.92 -9.41 10.54
CA ARG A 31 4.31 -9.34 9.20
C ARG A 31 4.83 -8.13 8.41
N PRO A 32 4.95 -8.23 7.08
CA PRO A 32 5.42 -7.12 6.24
C PRO A 32 4.41 -5.97 6.19
N ILE A 33 4.87 -4.75 5.94
CA ILE A 33 3.99 -3.57 5.79
C ILE A 33 2.89 -3.78 4.74
N LEU A 34 3.17 -4.48 3.64
CA LEU A 34 2.18 -4.84 2.62
C LEU A 34 0.99 -5.60 3.23
N TRP A 35 1.25 -6.53 4.15
CA TRP A 35 0.19 -7.29 4.81
C TRP A 35 -0.71 -6.37 5.64
N HIS A 36 -0.12 -5.39 6.36
CA HIS A 36 -0.88 -4.43 7.17
C HIS A 36 -1.74 -3.51 6.30
N VAL A 37 -1.21 -3.05 5.16
CA VAL A 37 -1.97 -2.29 4.16
C VAL A 37 -3.16 -3.11 3.65
N MET A 38 -2.93 -4.37 3.28
CA MET A 38 -4.01 -5.25 2.82
C MET A 38 -5.03 -5.51 3.94
N LYS A 39 -4.58 -5.69 5.19
CA LYS A 39 -5.46 -5.92 6.34
C LYS A 39 -6.38 -4.73 6.61
N TYR A 40 -5.89 -3.49 6.43
CA TYR A 40 -6.71 -2.29 6.50
C TYR A 40 -7.86 -2.30 5.49
N TYR A 41 -7.59 -2.61 4.22
CA TYR A 41 -8.64 -2.71 3.20
C TYR A 41 -9.61 -3.87 3.47
N ALA A 42 -9.08 -5.02 3.87
CA ALA A 42 -9.87 -6.20 4.21
C ALA A 42 -10.79 -5.96 5.42
N HIS A 43 -10.37 -5.15 6.39
CA HIS A 43 -11.19 -4.73 7.52
C HIS A 43 -12.47 -4.00 7.06
N TYR A 44 -12.36 -3.19 6.00
CA TYR A 44 -13.51 -2.52 5.37
C TYR A 44 -14.20 -3.36 4.28
N GLY A 45 -13.88 -4.65 4.17
CA GLY A 45 -14.53 -5.58 3.24
C GLY A 45 -13.95 -5.63 1.83
N HIS A 46 -12.86 -4.90 1.54
CA HIS A 46 -12.18 -4.96 0.24
C HIS A 46 -11.08 -6.02 0.28
N LYS A 47 -11.41 -7.23 -0.17
CA LYS A 47 -10.55 -8.43 -0.04
C LYS A 47 -10.00 -8.95 -1.38
N GLU A 48 -10.31 -8.27 -2.48
CA GLU A 48 -9.77 -8.57 -3.80
C GLU A 48 -8.61 -7.63 -4.11
N PHE A 49 -7.39 -8.16 -4.15
CA PHE A 49 -6.15 -7.41 -4.29
C PHE A 49 -5.47 -7.69 -5.62
N ILE A 50 -4.94 -6.64 -6.25
CA ILE A 50 -4.08 -6.73 -7.43
C ILE A 50 -2.73 -6.12 -7.08
N LEU A 51 -1.73 -6.97 -6.89
CA LEU A 51 -0.37 -6.57 -6.58
C LEU A 51 0.36 -6.28 -7.89
N ALA A 52 0.64 -5.01 -8.16
CA ALA A 52 1.38 -4.57 -9.34
C ALA A 52 2.90 -4.72 -9.11
N LEU A 53 3.41 -5.91 -9.41
CA LEU A 53 4.79 -6.32 -9.14
C LEU A 53 5.77 -5.72 -10.16
N GLY A 54 7.03 -5.57 -9.73
CA GLY A 54 8.14 -5.13 -10.55
C GLY A 54 9.45 -5.62 -9.97
N TYR A 55 10.36 -4.69 -9.65
CA TYR A 55 11.61 -5.05 -8.98
C TYR A 55 11.34 -5.90 -7.73
N ARG A 56 11.96 -7.09 -7.66
CA ARG A 56 11.83 -8.04 -6.54
C ARG A 56 10.41 -8.52 -6.24
N GLY A 57 9.54 -8.57 -7.24
CA GLY A 57 8.23 -9.21 -7.11
C GLY A 57 8.29 -10.66 -6.61
N GLN A 58 9.41 -11.36 -6.81
CA GLN A 58 9.63 -12.71 -6.29
C GLN A 58 9.51 -12.80 -4.77
N ALA A 59 10.09 -11.87 -4.00
CA ALA A 59 10.02 -11.89 -2.53
C ALA A 59 8.58 -11.76 -2.03
N ILE A 60 7.75 -10.98 -2.73
CA ILE A 60 6.33 -10.84 -2.42
C ILE A 60 5.59 -12.16 -2.71
N LYS A 61 5.85 -12.77 -3.88
CA LYS A 61 5.27 -14.08 -4.22
C LYS A 61 5.66 -15.15 -3.19
N GLU A 62 6.94 -15.22 -2.84
CA GLU A 62 7.47 -16.19 -1.86
C GLU A 62 6.81 -16.06 -0.50
N PHE A 63 6.56 -14.83 -0.03
CA PHE A 63 5.85 -14.63 1.23
C PHE A 63 4.44 -15.22 1.22
N PHE A 64 3.64 -14.93 0.18
CA PHE A 64 2.26 -15.45 0.12
C PHE A 64 2.19 -16.94 -0.22
N LEU A 65 3.11 -17.47 -1.01
CA LEU A 65 3.19 -18.90 -1.32
C LEU A 65 3.59 -19.76 -0.10
N ASN A 66 4.35 -19.19 0.83
CA ASN A 66 4.80 -19.86 2.04
C ASN A 66 4.14 -19.31 3.31
N TYR A 67 3.00 -18.62 3.17
CA TYR A 67 2.30 -18.05 4.31
C TYR A 67 1.73 -19.18 5.18
N GLN A 68 2.22 -19.29 6.42
CA GLN A 68 1.75 -20.28 7.39
C GLN A 68 0.94 -19.58 8.48
N GLU A 69 -0.38 -19.75 8.42
CA GLU A 69 -1.28 -19.13 9.39
C GLU A 69 -1.00 -19.59 10.82
N GLU A 70 -0.60 -20.84 11.02
CA GLU A 70 -0.31 -21.40 12.34
C GLU A 70 0.96 -20.82 12.97
N VAL A 71 1.89 -20.31 12.16
CA VAL A 71 3.09 -19.63 12.66
C VAL A 71 2.77 -18.23 13.15
N LEU A 72 1.75 -17.60 12.55
CA LEU A 72 1.44 -16.18 12.73
C LEU A 72 0.17 -15.93 13.56
N ASN A 73 -0.60 -16.97 13.86
CA ASN A 73 -1.85 -16.92 14.62
C ASN A 73 -1.91 -18.02 15.67
N ASP A 74 -2.73 -17.82 16.69
CA ASP A 74 -3.01 -18.85 17.68
C ASP A 74 -3.79 -20.01 17.06
N PHE A 75 -3.34 -21.23 17.33
CA PHE A 75 -4.00 -22.47 16.92
C PHE A 75 -3.92 -23.52 18.01
N ARG A 76 -4.78 -24.53 17.93
CA ARG A 76 -4.71 -25.74 18.77
C ARG A 76 -4.56 -26.98 17.92
N ILE A 77 -4.03 -28.04 18.53
CA ILE A 77 -3.98 -29.37 17.91
C ILE A 77 -4.97 -30.29 18.63
N ARG A 78 -5.89 -30.90 17.89
CA ARG A 78 -6.85 -31.89 18.41
C ARG A 78 -6.95 -33.06 17.44
N GLY A 79 -6.65 -34.28 17.90
CA GLY A 79 -6.70 -35.47 17.03
C GLY A 79 -5.70 -35.45 15.86
N GLY A 80 -4.63 -34.64 15.93
CA GLY A 80 -3.69 -34.44 14.84
C GLY A 80 -4.10 -33.34 13.84
N GLU A 81 -5.31 -32.81 13.96
CA GLU A 81 -5.78 -31.68 13.17
C GLU A 81 -5.40 -30.35 13.83
N ARG A 82 -5.04 -29.37 12.99
CA ARG A 82 -4.73 -28.01 13.41
C ARG A 82 -5.97 -27.16 13.25
N GLU A 83 -6.42 -26.55 14.34
CA GLU A 83 -7.60 -25.68 14.37
C GLU A 83 -7.13 -24.25 14.73
N LEU A 84 -7.21 -23.33 13.77
CA LEU A 84 -6.93 -21.90 14.00
C LEU A 84 -8.06 -21.26 14.81
N TYR A 85 -7.72 -20.41 15.78
CA TYR A 85 -8.72 -19.61 16.50
C TYR A 85 -9.23 -18.44 15.65
N ALA A 86 -8.38 -17.92 14.77
CA ALA A 86 -8.74 -16.91 13.77
C ALA A 86 -7.86 -17.10 12.53
N SER A 87 -8.47 -16.91 11.36
CA SER A 87 -7.76 -16.82 10.07
C SER A 87 -7.67 -15.34 9.66
N ASP A 88 -6.55 -14.96 9.07
CA ASP A 88 -6.27 -13.56 8.78
C ASP A 88 -6.22 -13.18 7.30
N ILE A 89 -5.93 -14.15 6.40
CA ILE A 89 -5.88 -13.94 4.94
C ILE A 89 -6.67 -14.96 4.10
N HIS A 90 -7.26 -16.01 4.68
CA HIS A 90 -7.85 -17.14 3.92
C HIS A 90 -8.96 -16.71 2.94
N ASP A 91 -9.63 -15.59 3.20
CA ASP A 91 -10.70 -15.06 2.36
C ASP A 91 -10.27 -13.93 1.42
N TRP A 92 -8.95 -13.75 1.23
CA TRP A 92 -8.41 -12.77 0.28
C TRP A 92 -8.21 -13.40 -1.10
N ASP A 93 -8.62 -12.68 -2.14
CA ASP A 93 -8.32 -13.01 -3.54
C ASP A 93 -7.16 -12.12 -4.00
N ILE A 94 -6.00 -12.70 -4.32
CA ILE A 94 -4.77 -11.95 -4.59
C ILE A 94 -4.24 -12.28 -5.98
N THR A 95 -4.28 -11.28 -6.87
CA THR A 95 -3.64 -11.33 -8.19
C THR A 95 -2.21 -10.79 -8.14
N PHE A 96 -1.23 -11.62 -8.49
CA PHE A 96 0.19 -11.26 -8.59
C PHE A 96 0.57 -10.85 -10.02
N ALA A 97 0.32 -9.59 -10.38
CA ALA A 97 0.53 -9.09 -11.73
C ALA A 97 1.99 -8.64 -11.96
N ASP A 98 2.73 -9.29 -12.86
CA ASP A 98 3.99 -8.72 -13.36
C ASP A 98 3.67 -7.51 -14.24
N THR A 99 4.06 -6.33 -13.76
CA THR A 99 3.86 -5.06 -14.46
C THR A 99 5.16 -4.49 -15.00
N GLY A 100 6.24 -5.26 -15.02
CA GLY A 100 7.53 -4.92 -15.62
C GLY A 100 8.51 -4.21 -14.68
N LEU A 101 9.80 -4.41 -14.91
CA LEU A 101 10.87 -3.88 -14.07
C LEU A 101 10.95 -2.35 -14.11
N HIS A 102 10.87 -1.76 -15.30
CA HIS A 102 11.08 -0.32 -15.52
C HIS A 102 9.79 0.50 -15.57
N SER A 103 8.64 -0.11 -15.31
CA SER A 103 7.37 0.57 -15.42
C SER A 103 7.14 1.58 -14.30
N ARG A 104 6.67 2.76 -14.70
CA ARG A 104 6.22 3.83 -13.78
C ARG A 104 4.81 3.53 -13.27
N GLN A 105 4.40 4.20 -12.21
CA GLN A 105 3.13 3.95 -11.50
C GLN A 105 1.91 3.97 -12.44
N GLY A 106 1.79 4.99 -13.29
CA GLY A 106 0.70 5.06 -14.27
C GLY A 106 0.69 3.93 -15.31
N GLU A 107 1.87 3.47 -15.74
CA GLU A 107 1.96 2.32 -16.65
C GLU A 107 1.58 1.02 -15.94
N ARG A 108 2.01 0.84 -14.69
CA ARG A 108 1.61 -0.30 -13.85
C ARG A 108 0.10 -0.35 -13.69
N LEU A 109 -0.51 0.80 -13.38
CA LEU A 109 -1.96 0.93 -13.28
C LEU A 109 -2.66 0.55 -14.59
N ARG A 110 -2.15 1.04 -15.74
CA ARG A 110 -2.69 0.65 -17.05
C ARG A 110 -2.57 -0.84 -17.33
N ARG A 111 -1.45 -1.48 -16.95
CA ARG A 111 -1.19 -2.91 -17.19
C ARG A 111 -2.11 -3.83 -16.37
N VAL A 112 -2.52 -3.40 -15.18
CA VAL A 112 -3.42 -4.18 -14.34
C VAL A 112 -4.90 -4.04 -14.70
N ARG A 113 -5.25 -3.14 -15.64
CA ARG A 113 -6.64 -2.90 -16.06
C ARG A 113 -7.42 -4.18 -16.38
N LYS A 114 -6.77 -5.16 -17.02
CA LYS A 114 -7.39 -6.44 -17.39
C LYS A 114 -7.84 -7.31 -16.20
N TYR A 115 -7.36 -7.00 -15.00
CA TYR A 115 -7.73 -7.69 -13.76
C TYR A 115 -8.82 -6.96 -12.96
N LEU A 116 -9.20 -5.75 -13.35
CA LEU A 116 -10.26 -4.99 -12.68
C LEU A 116 -11.66 -5.60 -12.94
N GLY A 117 -11.83 -6.30 -14.06
CA GLY A 117 -13.13 -6.85 -14.47
C GLY A 117 -14.12 -5.73 -14.80
N ASP A 118 -15.33 -5.85 -14.27
CA ASP A 118 -16.45 -4.94 -14.50
C ASP A 118 -16.65 -3.94 -13.34
N ASP A 119 -15.66 -3.78 -12.46
CA ASP A 119 -15.72 -2.80 -11.36
C ASP A 119 -15.74 -1.36 -11.93
N ASP A 120 -16.81 -0.61 -11.66
CA ASP A 120 -16.93 0.82 -12.01
C ASP A 120 -15.93 1.70 -11.24
N ILE A 121 -15.62 1.30 -9.99
CA ILE A 121 -14.71 1.99 -9.09
C ILE A 121 -13.72 0.97 -8.50
N PHE A 122 -12.46 1.36 -8.41
CA PHE A 122 -11.43 0.57 -7.74
C PHE A 122 -10.57 1.48 -6.86
N LEU A 123 -9.92 0.88 -5.86
CA LEU A 123 -9.00 1.57 -4.97
C LEU A 123 -7.57 1.37 -5.47
N ALA A 124 -6.71 2.38 -5.36
CA ALA A 124 -5.29 2.24 -5.69
C ALA A 124 -4.42 2.95 -4.65
N ASN A 125 -3.35 2.29 -4.22
CA ASN A 125 -2.46 2.85 -3.21
C ASN A 125 -1.02 2.33 -3.35
N TYR A 126 -0.08 3.03 -2.73
CA TYR A 126 1.25 2.53 -2.46
C TYR A 126 1.20 1.40 -1.42
N ALA A 127 2.16 0.49 -1.49
CA ALA A 127 2.22 -0.68 -0.62
C ALA A 127 3.16 -0.50 0.59
N ASP A 128 3.59 0.74 0.86
CA ASP A 128 4.55 1.08 1.93
C ASP A 128 4.08 2.25 2.83
N GLY A 129 2.79 2.62 2.78
CA GLY A 129 2.20 3.66 3.62
C GLY A 129 1.03 3.14 4.45
N LEU A 130 0.95 3.54 5.71
CA LEU A 130 -0.18 3.26 6.61
C LEU A 130 -0.88 4.57 6.97
N ALA A 131 -2.21 4.50 7.09
CA ALA A 131 -3.05 5.60 7.50
C ALA A 131 -4.24 5.09 8.32
N ASP A 132 -4.78 5.94 9.17
CA ASP A 132 -6.03 5.76 9.91
C ASP A 132 -7.24 6.37 9.17
N LEU A 133 -7.15 6.46 7.84
CA LEU A 133 -8.20 7.03 7.00
C LEU A 133 -9.53 6.28 7.18
N ASP A 134 -10.61 7.02 7.33
CA ASP A 134 -11.99 6.51 7.26
C ASP A 134 -12.32 6.19 5.79
N LEU A 135 -12.05 4.94 5.39
CA LEU A 135 -12.20 4.49 4.01
C LEU A 135 -13.65 4.56 3.52
N PRO A 136 -14.67 4.09 4.27
CA PRO A 136 -16.07 4.22 3.85
C PRO A 136 -16.46 5.65 3.55
N LYS A 137 -16.10 6.61 4.41
CA LYS A 137 -16.39 8.03 4.19
C LYS A 137 -15.64 8.59 2.99
N PHE A 138 -14.40 8.18 2.76
CA PHE A 138 -13.61 8.58 1.59
C PHE A 138 -14.27 8.11 0.28
N ILE A 139 -14.74 6.86 0.25
CA ILE A 139 -15.48 6.29 -0.89
C ILE A 139 -16.80 7.03 -1.10
N GLU A 140 -17.60 7.21 -0.05
CA GLU A 140 -18.91 7.88 -0.12
C GLU A 140 -18.77 9.31 -0.68
N ASN A 141 -17.72 10.04 -0.30
CA ASN A 141 -17.44 11.36 -0.83
C ASN A 141 -17.08 11.34 -2.32
N PHE A 142 -16.35 10.32 -2.77
CA PHE A 142 -16.03 10.15 -4.19
C PHE A 142 -17.28 9.81 -5.01
N GLU A 143 -18.12 8.90 -4.53
CA GLU A 143 -19.37 8.49 -5.20
C GLU A 143 -20.38 9.65 -5.38
N LYS A 144 -20.30 10.68 -4.53
CA LYS A 144 -21.12 11.90 -4.63
C LYS A 144 -20.53 12.97 -5.55
N SER A 145 -19.34 12.74 -6.10
CA SER A 145 -18.61 13.68 -6.95
C SER A 145 -18.77 13.33 -8.43
N ASP A 146 -18.58 14.33 -9.30
CA ASP A 146 -18.45 14.14 -10.75
C ASP A 146 -16.97 13.98 -11.19
N ALA A 147 -16.05 13.95 -10.23
CA ALA A 147 -14.63 13.79 -10.47
C ALA A 147 -14.28 12.39 -11.01
N VAL A 148 -13.26 12.30 -11.87
CA VAL A 148 -12.76 11.03 -12.42
C VAL A 148 -11.89 10.23 -11.43
N ALA A 149 -11.41 10.88 -10.37
CA ALA A 149 -10.59 10.27 -9.32
C ALA A 149 -10.63 11.11 -8.04
N SER A 150 -10.42 10.45 -6.89
CA SER A 150 -10.17 11.09 -5.60
C SER A 150 -8.78 10.67 -5.10
N LEU A 151 -8.10 11.55 -4.37
CA LEU A 151 -6.79 11.27 -3.76
C LEU A 151 -6.76 11.75 -2.31
N MET A 152 -5.96 11.08 -1.49
CA MET A 152 -5.68 11.51 -0.13
C MET A 152 -4.50 12.49 -0.14
N ALA A 153 -4.71 13.66 0.45
CA ALA A 153 -3.66 14.65 0.67
C ALA A 153 -3.31 14.72 2.15
N VAL A 154 -2.02 14.75 2.48
CA VAL A 154 -1.53 14.81 3.86
C VAL A 154 -0.57 15.99 4.06
N ARG A 155 -0.48 16.48 5.29
CA ARG A 155 0.61 17.37 5.72
C ARG A 155 1.88 16.55 5.88
N SER A 156 3.03 17.13 5.51
CA SER A 156 4.31 16.44 5.65
C SER A 156 4.78 16.43 7.09
N TRP A 157 5.25 15.27 7.55
CA TRP A 157 5.95 15.09 8.81
C TRP A 157 7.48 15.18 8.66
N HIS A 158 7.98 15.57 7.48
CA HIS A 158 9.42 15.71 7.29
C HIS A 158 9.97 16.86 8.13
N SER A 159 11.20 16.72 8.61
CA SER A 159 11.91 17.72 9.40
C SER A 159 12.49 18.88 8.56
N TYR A 160 11.93 19.11 7.37
CA TYR A 160 12.33 20.21 6.50
C TYR A 160 11.64 21.51 6.90
N HIS A 161 12.23 22.62 6.49
CA HIS A 161 11.61 23.94 6.58
C HIS A 161 11.22 24.41 5.19
N ARG A 162 10.03 24.98 5.04
CA ARG A 162 9.68 25.76 3.84
C ARG A 162 10.45 27.07 3.92
N LEU A 163 11.12 27.44 2.83
CA LEU A 163 11.79 28.73 2.70
C LEU A 163 10.95 29.62 1.79
N ASP A 164 10.63 30.82 2.27
CA ASP A 164 10.00 31.85 1.46
C ASP A 164 11.11 32.80 0.97
N LEU A 165 11.27 32.89 -0.35
CA LEU A 165 12.33 33.66 -1.00
C LEU A 165 11.75 34.82 -1.80
N ASP A 166 12.40 35.98 -1.73
CA ASP A 166 12.22 37.12 -2.64
C ASP A 166 13.49 37.28 -3.48
N GLY A 167 13.47 36.72 -4.70
CA GLY A 167 14.68 36.51 -5.49
C GLY A 167 15.65 35.58 -4.75
N ASP A 168 16.89 36.05 -4.53
CA ASP A 168 17.93 35.31 -3.80
C ASP A 168 17.93 35.61 -2.28
N ARG A 169 16.97 36.40 -1.79
CA ARG A 169 16.87 36.78 -0.37
C ARG A 169 15.87 35.92 0.37
N LEU A 170 16.30 35.29 1.47
CA LEU A 170 15.41 34.62 2.41
C LEU A 170 14.57 35.66 3.18
N VAL A 171 13.25 35.54 3.11
CA VAL A 171 12.30 36.44 3.80
C VAL A 171 11.42 35.74 4.83
N GLY A 172 11.34 34.40 4.79
CA GLY A 172 10.60 33.60 5.77
C GLY A 172 11.09 32.17 5.83
N MET A 173 10.93 31.54 7.00
CA MET A 173 11.21 30.12 7.20
C MET A 173 10.25 29.55 8.23
N GLU A 174 9.59 28.46 7.90
CA GLU A 174 8.71 27.75 8.83
C GLU A 174 8.84 26.23 8.69
N PRO A 175 8.55 25.44 9.74
CA PRO A 175 8.47 24.00 9.62
C PRO A 175 7.49 23.58 8.52
N ILE A 176 7.84 22.58 7.71
CA ILE A 176 6.97 22.16 6.61
C ILE A 176 5.62 21.58 7.09
N CYS A 177 5.57 21.09 8.33
CA CYS A 177 4.35 20.61 8.97
C CYS A 177 3.33 21.72 9.25
N ASP A 178 3.82 22.95 9.48
CA ASP A 178 2.99 24.12 9.77
C ASP A 178 2.62 24.89 8.49
N SER A 179 3.21 24.49 7.36
CA SER A 179 3.05 25.15 6.07
C SER A 179 1.75 24.76 5.36
N ASP A 180 1.32 25.59 4.41
CA ASP A 180 0.16 25.32 3.55
C ASP A 180 0.38 24.30 2.43
N VAL A 181 1.52 23.63 2.42
CA VAL A 181 1.85 22.61 1.42
C VAL A 181 1.17 21.27 1.76
N TRP A 182 0.61 20.64 0.73
CA TRP A 182 0.00 19.30 0.80
C TRP A 182 0.79 18.32 -0.06
N PHE A 183 0.88 17.09 0.42
CA PHE A 183 1.58 16.00 -0.26
C PHE A 183 0.60 14.92 -0.65
N ASN A 184 0.89 14.22 -1.75
CA ASN A 184 0.20 12.98 -2.08
C ASN A 184 0.51 11.95 -0.97
N GLY A 185 -0.53 11.55 -0.24
CA GLY A 185 -0.45 10.64 0.90
C GLY A 185 -0.35 9.18 0.50
#